data_AF-A0A8T4KAA5-F1
#
_entry.id   AF-A0A8T4KAA5-F1
#
_cell.length_a   1.000
_cell.length_b   1.000
_cell.length_c   1.000
_cell.angle_alpha   90.00
_cell.angle_beta   90.00
_cell.angle_gamma   90.00
#
_symmetry.space_group_name_H-M   'P 1'
#
loop_
_entity.id
_entity.type
_entity.pdbx_description
1 polymer ?
#
loop_
_entity_poly.entity_id
_entity_poly.type
_entity_poly.pdbx_seq_one_letter_code
_entity_poly.pdbx_strand_id
1 'polypeptide(L)'
;MGFLGRLFGAPKARQYTIDEAMKIIENGLSKLQFESLEQSYQNAMKVHWEMSQLSHLINEFHEKPVPEMGKSSANVKERFCTLSKKQLSSMGTPEKDMPHDFLQMARLTMDNLGGLTQRQVLHINFFFKNDFRPVAKKINEINSILSQNAGTSDHQKAVDIHRRMEQLEKQKKRIELSVVEHEDKYKDVKDKRRVLPEVPRHPDTHNLNVAEAKLSSKKQEIDSFLSVQKTLKKYIYLSEIKNRIAEAYIESPSGALLMDENLSILTHLSNASALAGEGKMESDKKLEVIISAAPYLRTSREELTGLLESHKLEKKKYFEDLEDFESSIKSRTNLLADLEAEEKNLEKTIKSEKEEAERIGKEIVSLNTEMLLLASKILNADVI
;
A
#
# COMPACT_ATOMS: atom_id res chain seq x y z
N MET A 1 54.03 -53.11 19.63
CA MET A 1 53.95 -51.71 19.20
C MET A 1 52.48 -51.30 19.00
N GLY A 2 51.67 -51.23 20.06
CA GLY A 2 50.21 -51.16 19.92
C GLY A 2 49.47 -50.51 21.09
N PHE A 3 50.01 -49.42 21.66
CA PHE A 3 49.37 -48.75 22.80
C PHE A 3 49.36 -47.21 22.72
N LEU A 4 50.21 -46.60 21.88
CA LEU A 4 50.26 -45.13 21.75
C LEU A 4 49.33 -44.54 20.68
N GLY A 5 48.83 -45.35 19.74
CA GLY A 5 47.89 -44.91 18.70
C GLY A 5 46.41 -44.84 19.13
N ARG A 6 46.04 -45.35 20.31
CA ARG A 6 44.66 -45.32 20.84
C ARG A 6 44.43 -44.24 21.91
N LEU A 7 45.48 -43.60 22.41
CA LEU A 7 45.38 -42.56 23.47
C LEU A 7 45.26 -41.14 22.92
N PHE A 8 45.49 -40.93 21.62
CA PHE A 8 45.36 -39.62 20.94
C PHE A 8 44.37 -39.67 19.78
N GLY A 9 43.30 -40.45 19.90
CA GLY A 9 42.12 -40.23 19.06
C GLY A 9 41.48 -38.93 19.53
N ALA A 10 41.64 -37.84 18.78
CA ALA A 10 40.88 -36.62 19.00
C ALA A 10 39.39 -37.00 19.17
N PRO A 11 38.69 -36.51 20.21
CA PRO A 11 37.29 -36.83 20.41
C PRO A 11 36.56 -36.46 19.11
N LYS A 12 35.80 -37.41 18.54
CA LYS A 12 34.93 -37.12 17.38
C LYS A 12 34.17 -35.84 17.73
N ALA A 13 34.40 -34.76 17.00
CA ALA A 13 33.70 -33.50 17.18
C ALA A 13 32.21 -33.84 17.16
N ARG A 14 31.49 -33.52 18.24
CA ARG A 14 30.04 -33.72 18.26
C ARG A 14 29.48 -32.81 17.17
N GLN A 15 28.73 -33.40 16.23
CA GLN A 15 28.04 -32.65 15.19
C GLN A 15 26.57 -32.55 15.58
N TYR A 16 26.02 -31.34 15.51
CA TYR A 16 24.60 -31.08 15.76
C TYR A 16 23.97 -30.42 14.53
N THR A 17 22.72 -30.75 14.25
CA THR A 17 21.91 -29.92 13.34
C THR A 17 21.55 -28.59 14.02
N ILE A 18 21.25 -27.55 13.24
CA ILE A 18 20.77 -26.27 13.78
C ILE A 18 19.62 -26.46 14.78
N ASP A 19 18.61 -27.28 14.47
CA ASP A 19 17.44 -27.48 15.32
C ASP A 19 17.80 -28.17 16.66
N GLU A 20 18.74 -29.12 16.63
CA GLU A 20 19.25 -29.77 17.84
C GLU A 20 20.10 -28.81 18.67
N ALA A 21 20.96 -28.02 18.01
CA ALA A 21 21.78 -27.01 18.65
C ALA A 21 20.92 -25.95 19.35
N MET A 22 19.88 -25.44 18.68
CA MET A 22 18.96 -24.46 19.25
C MET A 22 18.20 -25.00 20.46
N LYS A 23 17.71 -26.24 20.42
CA LYS A 23 17.09 -26.88 21.59
C LYS A 23 18.04 -26.99 22.77
N ILE A 24 19.32 -27.30 22.54
CA ILE A 24 20.33 -27.37 23.61
C ILE A 24 20.61 -25.96 24.16
N ILE A 25 20.73 -24.95 23.29
CA ILE A 25 20.99 -23.55 23.66
C ILE A 25 19.81 -22.95 24.43
N GLU A 26 18.56 -23.18 24.03
CA GLU A 26 17.35 -22.72 24.73
C GLU A 26 17.22 -23.33 26.13
N ASN A 27 17.51 -24.63 26.25
CA ASN A 27 17.54 -25.31 27.55
C ASN A 27 18.69 -24.82 28.44
N GLY A 28 19.85 -24.55 27.84
CA GLY A 28 21.00 -23.94 28.52
C GLY A 28 20.70 -22.53 29.02
N LEU A 29 20.05 -21.70 28.19
CA LEU A 29 19.61 -20.36 28.55
C LEU A 29 18.60 -20.37 29.70
N SER A 30 17.63 -21.29 29.65
CA SER A 30 16.62 -21.46 30.71
C SER A 30 17.27 -21.86 32.05
N LYS A 31 18.29 -22.73 32.01
CA LYS A 31 19.08 -23.11 33.19
C LYS A 31 19.94 -21.95 33.71
N LEU A 32 20.62 -21.20 32.83
CA LEU A 32 21.40 -20.03 33.21
C LEU A 32 20.53 -18.93 33.83
N GLN A 33 19.33 -18.72 33.30
CA GLN A 33 18.35 -17.80 33.87
C GLN A 33 17.85 -18.27 35.24
N PHE A 34 17.61 -19.58 35.41
CA PHE A 34 17.21 -20.17 36.68
C PHE A 34 18.33 -20.12 37.73
N GLU A 35 19.57 -20.50 37.38
CA GLU A 35 20.74 -20.45 38.25
C GLU A 35 21.10 -19.01 38.63
N SER A 36 21.01 -18.06 37.69
CA SER A 36 21.20 -16.63 37.96
C SER A 36 20.13 -16.08 38.91
N LEU A 37 18.87 -16.50 38.74
CA LEU A 37 17.76 -16.11 39.61
C LEU A 37 17.90 -16.74 41.01
N GLU A 38 18.28 -18.01 41.09
CA GLU A 38 18.51 -18.74 42.33
C GLU A 38 19.70 -18.15 43.10
N GLN A 39 20.80 -17.83 42.42
CA GLN A 39 21.98 -17.22 43.03
C GLN A 39 21.71 -15.78 43.48
N SER A 40 20.93 -15.01 42.71
CA SER A 40 20.44 -13.69 43.11
C SER A 40 19.52 -13.77 44.33
N TYR A 41 18.61 -14.75 44.37
CA TYR A 41 17.72 -15.01 45.51
C TYR A 41 18.48 -15.46 46.76
N GLN A 42 19.46 -16.36 46.63
CA GLN A 42 20.33 -16.78 47.73
C GLN A 42 21.15 -15.61 48.28
N ASN A 43 21.69 -14.75 47.41
CA ASN A 43 22.40 -13.55 47.82
C ASN A 43 21.48 -12.55 48.53
N ALA A 44 20.27 -12.33 48.00
CA ALA A 44 19.25 -11.49 48.64
C ALA A 44 18.84 -12.03 50.02
N MET A 45 18.67 -13.35 50.16
CA MET A 45 18.34 -14.00 51.43
C MET A 45 19.49 -13.92 52.44
N LYS A 46 20.75 -14.08 52.01
CA LYS A 46 21.93 -13.89 52.88
C LYS A 46 22.04 -12.45 53.38
N VAL A 47 21.83 -11.47 52.50
CA VAL A 47 21.81 -10.05 52.87
C VAL A 47 20.66 -9.75 53.85
N HIS A 48 19.45 -10.24 53.57
CA HIS A 48 18.29 -10.07 54.44
C HIS A 48 18.50 -10.71 55.82
N TRP A 49 19.11 -11.90 55.86
CA TRP A 49 19.44 -12.59 57.10
C TRP A 49 20.43 -11.79 57.94
N GLU A 50 21.54 -11.31 57.34
CA GLU A 50 22.52 -10.47 58.05
C GLU A 50 21.91 -9.15 58.54
N MET A 51 21.07 -8.50 57.73
CA MET A 51 20.35 -7.29 58.15
C MET A 51 19.40 -7.55 59.32
N SER A 52 18.74 -8.70 59.33
CA SER A 52 17.84 -9.08 60.42
C SER A 52 18.60 -9.36 61.73
N GLN A 53 19.75 -10.03 61.65
CA GLN A 53 20.64 -10.25 62.81
C GLN A 53 21.18 -8.93 63.38
N LEU A 54 21.62 -8.03 62.49
CA LEU A 54 22.05 -6.68 62.87
C LEU A 54 20.92 -5.88 63.54
N SER A 55 19.71 -5.95 63.00
CA SER A 55 18.54 -5.30 63.59
C SER A 55 18.17 -5.88 64.95
N HIS A 56 18.31 -7.20 65.13
CA HIS A 56 18.06 -7.86 66.41
C HIS A 56 19.08 -7.43 67.47
N LEU A 57 20.37 -7.42 67.13
CA LEU A 57 21.43 -6.89 68.00
C LEU A 57 21.17 -5.44 68.40
N ILE A 58 20.79 -4.57 67.44
CA ILE A 58 20.45 -3.17 67.70
C ILE A 58 19.27 -3.05 68.67
N ASN A 59 18.23 -3.86 68.51
CA ASN A 59 17.07 -3.85 69.41
C ASN A 59 17.42 -4.38 70.81
N GLU A 60 18.23 -5.44 70.90
CA GLU A 60 18.72 -5.97 72.18
C GLU A 60 19.57 -4.94 72.94
N PHE A 61 20.34 -4.12 72.22
CA PHE A 61 21.05 -2.97 72.78
C PHE A 61 20.10 -1.85 73.24
N HIS A 62 18.93 -1.71 72.61
CA HIS A 62 17.94 -0.67 72.93
C HIS A 62 17.08 -1.00 74.15
N GLU A 63 16.80 -2.27 74.41
CA GLU A 63 15.90 -2.73 75.48
C GLU A 63 16.60 -2.96 76.84
N LYS A 64 17.94 -2.99 76.90
CA LYS A 64 18.67 -3.15 78.18
C LYS A 64 18.59 -1.87 79.04
N PRO A 65 18.10 -1.91 80.29
CA PRO A 65 18.02 -0.72 81.15
C PRO A 65 19.41 -0.19 81.48
N VAL A 66 19.54 1.14 81.56
CA VAL A 66 20.80 1.86 81.79
C VAL A 66 21.07 1.95 83.31
N PRO A 67 22.17 1.40 83.85
CA PRO A 67 22.57 1.66 85.22
C PRO A 67 23.13 3.09 85.34
N GLU A 68 22.66 3.83 86.33
CA GLU A 68 23.32 5.06 86.77
C GLU A 68 24.58 4.68 87.56
N MET A 69 25.78 5.01 87.04
CA MET A 69 26.96 5.46 87.78
C MET A 69 28.23 5.53 86.90
N GLY A 70 29.08 6.55 87.13
CA GLY A 70 30.50 6.59 86.72
C GLY A 70 30.86 7.52 85.55
N LYS A 71 31.50 8.67 85.85
CA LYS A 71 32.07 9.59 84.84
C LYS A 71 33.35 9.00 84.22
N SER A 72 33.23 8.37 83.05
CA SER A 72 34.38 8.13 82.14
C SER A 72 34.79 9.43 81.43
N SER A 73 36.09 9.74 81.40
CA SER A 73 36.67 10.99 80.89
C SER A 73 36.46 11.14 79.37
N ALA A 74 36.23 12.38 78.92
CA ALA A 74 35.97 12.70 77.50
C ALA A 74 37.06 12.16 76.56
N ASN A 75 38.32 12.15 77.00
CA ASN A 75 39.46 11.65 76.23
C ASN A 75 39.40 10.13 75.91
N VAL A 76 38.88 9.30 76.82
CA VAL A 76 38.75 7.85 76.57
C VAL A 76 37.66 7.59 75.53
N LYS A 77 36.57 8.37 75.59
CA LYS A 77 35.46 8.29 74.62
C LYS A 77 35.88 8.76 73.24
N GLU A 78 36.61 9.87 73.16
CA GLU A 78 37.08 10.43 71.89
C GLU A 78 38.10 9.50 71.22
N ARG A 79 39.02 8.92 72.01
CA ARG A 79 40.02 7.95 71.51
C ARG A 79 39.38 6.65 71.05
N PHE A 80 38.35 6.18 71.74
CA PHE A 80 37.61 4.98 71.37
C PHE A 80 36.76 5.18 70.10
N CYS A 81 36.01 6.29 70.00
CA CYS A 81 35.27 6.65 68.80
C CYS A 81 36.21 6.85 67.61
N THR A 82 37.39 7.43 67.83
CA THR A 82 38.40 7.61 66.78
C THR A 82 38.97 6.27 66.31
N LEU A 83 39.27 5.33 67.22
CA LEU A 83 39.72 3.97 66.88
C LEU A 83 38.65 3.17 66.12
N SER A 84 37.40 3.24 66.57
CA SER A 84 36.27 2.58 65.91
C SER A 84 36.02 3.17 64.53
N LYS A 85 36.07 4.51 64.41
CA LYS A 85 35.99 5.23 63.14
C LYS A 85 37.13 4.82 62.22
N LYS A 86 38.36 4.67 62.73
CA LYS A 86 39.54 4.24 61.95
C LYS A 86 39.43 2.79 61.49
N GLN A 87 38.90 1.88 62.32
CA GLN A 87 38.65 0.49 61.96
C GLN A 87 37.54 0.34 60.92
N LEU A 88 36.39 1.00 61.10
CA LEU A 88 35.30 0.99 60.12
C LEU A 88 35.70 1.67 58.81
N SER A 89 36.48 2.75 58.87
CA SER A 89 36.99 3.44 57.67
C SER A 89 38.07 2.62 56.95
N SER A 90 38.80 1.75 57.66
CA SER A 90 39.77 0.82 57.07
C SER A 90 39.14 -0.41 56.42
N MET A 91 37.84 -0.66 56.64
CA MET A 91 37.09 -1.75 56.01
C MET A 91 36.68 -1.45 54.56
N GLY A 92 36.97 -0.24 54.06
CA GLY A 92 36.67 0.15 52.69
C GLY A 92 35.18 0.40 52.42
N THR A 93 34.83 0.70 51.17
CA THR A 93 33.44 0.79 50.71
C THR A 93 32.98 -0.56 50.16
N PRO A 94 31.75 -1.03 50.45
CA PRO A 94 31.26 -2.30 49.95
C PRO A 94 31.22 -2.32 48.41
N GLU A 95 31.91 -3.31 47.84
CA GLU A 95 31.90 -3.58 46.40
C GLU A 95 30.48 -3.97 45.95
N LYS A 96 30.13 -3.65 44.70
CA LYS A 96 28.76 -3.88 44.18
C LYS A 96 28.38 -5.36 44.13
N ASP A 97 29.37 -6.24 44.03
CA ASP A 97 29.13 -7.64 43.68
C ASP A 97 28.99 -8.56 44.91
N MET A 98 29.57 -8.18 46.06
CA MET A 98 29.57 -9.01 47.28
C MET A 98 29.29 -8.20 48.56
N PRO A 99 28.08 -7.64 48.73
CA PRO A 99 27.73 -6.83 49.90
C PRO A 99 27.64 -7.63 51.21
N HIS A 100 27.48 -8.95 51.12
CA HIS A 100 27.36 -9.85 52.27
C HIS A 100 28.64 -9.90 53.11
N ASP A 101 29.81 -9.97 52.48
CA ASP A 101 31.09 -10.09 53.20
C ASP A 101 31.41 -8.83 54.01
N PHE A 102 31.05 -7.66 53.48
CA PHE A 102 31.12 -6.40 54.20
C PHE A 102 30.17 -6.38 55.40
N LEU A 103 28.92 -6.83 55.22
CA LEU A 103 27.92 -6.90 56.30
C LEU A 103 28.33 -7.90 57.40
N GLN A 104 28.91 -9.04 57.02
CA GLN A 104 29.42 -10.05 57.94
C GLN A 104 30.63 -9.52 58.73
N MET A 105 31.57 -8.84 58.06
CA MET A 105 32.70 -8.19 58.73
C MET A 105 32.27 -7.06 59.66
N ALA A 106 31.26 -6.27 59.26
CA ALA A 106 30.66 -5.25 60.10
C ALA A 106 29.96 -5.88 61.32
N ARG A 107 29.25 -7.00 61.15
CA ARG A 107 28.64 -7.77 62.24
C ARG A 107 29.68 -8.31 63.21
N LEU A 108 30.70 -9.01 62.73
CA LEU A 108 31.79 -9.55 63.54
C LEU A 108 32.55 -8.45 64.27
N THR A 109 32.73 -7.29 63.63
CA THR A 109 33.34 -6.12 64.27
C THR A 109 32.43 -5.56 65.35
N MET A 110 31.11 -5.49 65.13
CA MET A 110 30.16 -5.06 66.17
C MET A 110 29.99 -6.07 67.31
N ASP A 111 30.11 -7.37 67.04
CA ASP A 111 30.15 -8.44 68.04
C ASP A 111 31.42 -8.32 68.90
N ASN A 112 32.57 -8.03 68.27
CA ASN A 112 33.82 -7.72 68.96
C ASN A 112 33.77 -6.38 69.72
N LEU A 113 32.90 -5.45 69.31
CA LEU A 113 32.54 -4.24 70.05
C LEU A 113 31.47 -4.52 71.12
N GLY A 114 30.95 -5.74 71.24
CA GLY A 114 30.03 -6.18 72.30
C GLY A 114 30.61 -6.12 73.73
N GLY A 115 31.90 -5.83 73.87
CA GLY A 115 32.54 -5.45 75.14
C GLY A 115 32.35 -3.98 75.55
N LEU A 116 31.51 -3.21 74.84
CA LEU A 116 31.35 -1.78 75.09
C LEU A 116 30.28 -1.44 76.11
N THR A 117 30.56 -0.37 76.86
CA THR A 117 29.59 0.20 77.81
C THR A 117 28.43 0.88 77.07
N GLN A 118 27.22 0.82 77.62
CA GLN A 118 25.99 1.39 77.04
C GLN A 118 26.10 2.85 76.58
N ARG A 119 27.02 3.64 77.15
CA ARG A 119 27.26 5.04 76.77
C ARG A 119 27.98 5.20 75.41
N GLN A 120 28.71 4.18 74.96
CA GLN A 120 29.40 4.15 73.67
C GLN A 120 28.45 3.74 72.53
N VAL A 121 27.44 2.92 72.85
CA VAL A 121 26.35 2.51 71.94
C VAL A 121 25.45 3.69 71.55
N LEU A 122 25.19 4.62 72.47
CA LEU A 122 24.38 5.84 72.22
C LEU A 122 24.93 6.76 71.12
N HIS A 123 26.25 6.82 70.92
CA HIS A 123 26.86 7.67 69.89
C HIS A 123 26.86 7.03 68.49
N ILE A 124 26.65 5.72 68.41
CA ILE A 124 26.60 4.96 67.17
C ILE A 124 25.20 5.03 66.53
N ASN A 125 24.14 5.14 67.34
CA ASN A 125 22.75 5.31 66.89
C ASN A 125 22.51 6.58 66.03
N PHE A 126 23.33 7.61 66.20
CA PHE A 126 23.25 8.83 65.38
C PHE A 126 23.81 8.64 63.96
N PHE A 127 24.66 7.64 63.73
CA PHE A 127 25.25 7.32 62.42
C PHE A 127 24.33 6.44 61.55
N PHE A 128 23.58 5.51 62.16
CA PHE A 128 22.80 4.52 61.40
C PHE A 128 21.52 5.04 60.72
N LYS A 129 21.01 6.22 61.12
CA LYS A 129 19.72 6.71 60.62
C LYS A 129 19.78 7.43 59.27
N ASN A 130 20.96 7.94 58.86
CA ASN A 130 21.11 8.76 57.66
C ASN A 130 21.79 8.05 56.48
N ASP A 131 22.48 6.92 56.70
CA ASP A 131 23.30 6.24 55.68
C ASP A 131 22.62 5.05 54.97
N PHE A 132 21.30 4.84 55.12
CA PHE A 132 20.55 3.77 54.44
C PHE A 132 19.82 4.20 53.15
N ARG A 133 19.81 5.49 52.78
CA ARG A 133 19.38 5.94 51.43
C ARG A 133 20.17 5.29 50.26
N PRO A 134 21.48 5.04 50.36
CA PRO A 134 22.26 4.32 49.35
C PRO A 134 21.84 2.86 49.17
N VAL A 135 21.31 2.20 50.21
CA VAL A 135 20.89 0.79 50.15
C VAL A 135 19.55 0.66 49.42
N ALA A 136 18.57 1.53 49.71
CA ALA A 136 17.32 1.59 48.95
C ALA A 136 17.55 2.01 47.48
N LYS A 137 18.50 2.92 47.21
CA LYS A 137 18.94 3.25 45.84
C LYS A 137 19.63 2.07 45.16
N LYS A 138 20.50 1.33 45.85
CA LYS A 138 21.15 0.13 45.31
C LYS A 138 20.14 -1.01 45.06
N ILE A 139 19.12 -1.18 45.89
CA ILE A 139 18.03 -2.15 45.66
C ILE A 139 17.20 -1.77 44.42
N ASN A 140 16.91 -0.47 44.20
CA ASN A 140 16.26 0.00 42.97
C ASN A 140 17.17 -0.06 41.73
N GLU A 141 18.49 0.15 41.87
CA GLU A 141 19.46 -0.08 40.78
C GLU A 141 19.60 -1.58 40.44
N ILE A 142 19.57 -2.47 41.44
CA ILE A 142 19.60 -3.92 41.25
C ILE A 142 18.30 -4.38 40.58
N ASN A 143 17.13 -3.85 40.98
CA ASN A 143 15.87 -4.11 40.27
C ASN A 143 15.86 -3.51 38.86
N SER A 144 16.51 -2.37 38.61
CA SER A 144 16.62 -1.84 37.25
C SER A 144 17.55 -2.68 36.37
N ILE A 145 18.65 -3.21 36.92
CA ILE A 145 19.58 -4.15 36.26
C ILE A 145 18.91 -5.50 35.97
N LEU A 146 18.06 -5.99 36.88
CA LEU A 146 17.21 -7.17 36.66
C LEU A 146 16.14 -6.92 35.57
N SER A 147 15.69 -5.67 35.39
CA SER A 147 14.63 -5.34 34.44
C SER A 147 15.11 -5.05 33.02
N GLN A 148 16.28 -4.39 32.80
CA GLN A 148 16.84 -4.14 31.46
C GLN A 148 18.36 -3.92 31.53
N ASN A 149 19.12 -4.58 30.63
CA ASN A 149 20.55 -4.35 30.30
C ASN A 149 21.66 -5.13 31.04
N ALA A 150 21.46 -6.42 31.35
CA ALA A 150 22.59 -7.35 31.33
C ALA A 150 22.90 -7.69 29.86
N GLY A 151 24.16 -7.51 29.41
CA GLY A 151 24.57 -7.80 28.04
C GLY A 151 24.03 -9.15 27.58
N THR A 152 23.37 -9.18 26.42
CA THR A 152 22.77 -10.39 25.88
C THR A 152 23.83 -11.48 25.84
N SER A 153 23.63 -12.56 26.61
CA SER A 153 24.52 -13.71 26.55
C SER A 153 24.53 -14.24 25.11
N ASP A 154 25.62 -14.86 24.69
CA ASP A 154 25.69 -15.47 23.36
C ASP A 154 24.49 -16.41 23.10
N HIS A 155 23.97 -17.06 24.16
CA HIS A 155 22.76 -17.88 24.12
C HIS A 155 21.49 -17.07 23.82
N GLN A 156 21.29 -15.92 24.48
CA GLN A 156 20.15 -15.03 24.21
C GLN A 156 20.23 -14.49 22.78
N LYS A 157 21.41 -14.09 22.33
CA LYS A 157 21.64 -13.61 20.96
C LYS A 157 21.33 -14.70 19.92
N ALA A 158 21.68 -15.96 20.18
CA ALA A 158 21.36 -17.08 19.29
C ALA A 158 19.85 -17.31 19.17
N VAL A 159 19.12 -17.28 20.29
CA VAL A 159 17.65 -17.41 20.32
C VAL A 159 16.97 -16.25 19.60
N ASP A 160 17.44 -15.02 19.78
CA ASP A 160 16.89 -13.84 19.12
C ASP A 160 17.12 -13.88 17.59
N ILE A 161 18.30 -14.32 17.14
CA ILE A 161 18.60 -14.53 15.72
C ILE A 161 17.70 -15.61 15.14
N HIS A 162 17.55 -16.75 15.81
CA HIS A 162 16.70 -17.85 15.37
C HIS A 162 15.23 -17.40 15.21
N ARG A 163 14.70 -16.72 16.22
CA ARG A 163 13.34 -16.17 16.19
C ARG A 163 13.15 -15.15 15.06
N ARG A 164 14.15 -14.30 14.80
CA ARG A 164 14.12 -13.34 13.69
C ARG A 164 14.13 -14.06 12.34
N MET A 165 14.93 -15.11 12.18
CA MET A 165 14.95 -15.93 10.96
C MET A 165 13.58 -16.54 10.69
N GLU A 166 12.93 -17.16 11.68
CA GLU A 166 11.59 -17.72 11.49
C GLU A 166 10.56 -16.66 11.05
N GLN A 167 10.65 -15.44 11.59
CA GLN A 167 9.79 -14.33 11.21
C GLN A 167 10.02 -13.91 9.76
N LEU A 168 11.28 -13.77 9.36
CA LEU A 168 11.67 -13.44 8.00
C LEU A 168 11.29 -14.54 7.00
N GLU A 169 11.40 -15.81 7.36
CA GLU A 169 10.96 -16.94 6.52
C GLU A 169 9.44 -16.92 6.32
N LYS A 170 8.67 -16.67 7.38
CA LYS A 170 7.21 -16.50 7.29
C LYS A 170 6.84 -15.29 6.42
N GLN A 171 7.57 -14.18 6.54
CA GLN A 171 7.37 -13.00 5.70
C GLN A 171 7.70 -13.28 4.24
N LYS A 172 8.86 -13.91 3.97
CA LYS A 172 9.29 -14.29 2.61
C LYS A 172 8.25 -15.17 1.94
N LYS A 173 7.75 -16.20 2.62
CA LYS A 173 6.73 -17.11 2.09
C LYS A 173 5.42 -16.37 1.76
N ARG A 174 5.01 -15.38 2.56
CA ARG A 174 3.83 -14.55 2.27
C ARG A 174 4.03 -13.71 1.01
N ILE A 175 5.21 -13.12 0.84
CA ILE A 175 5.55 -12.33 -0.35
C ILE A 175 5.60 -13.24 -1.58
N GLU A 176 6.21 -14.42 -1.48
CA GLU A 176 6.24 -15.40 -2.58
C GLU A 176 4.82 -15.84 -3.01
N LEU A 177 3.90 -16.04 -2.06
CA LEU A 177 2.50 -16.32 -2.37
C LEU A 177 1.81 -15.12 -3.04
N SER A 178 2.04 -13.90 -2.54
CA SER A 178 1.53 -12.65 -3.15
C SER A 178 1.98 -12.52 -4.61
N VAL A 179 3.26 -12.81 -4.89
CA VAL A 179 3.81 -12.81 -6.26
C VAL A 179 3.07 -13.78 -7.17
N VAL A 180 2.80 -15.02 -6.71
CA VAL A 180 2.05 -16.01 -7.50
C VAL A 180 0.63 -15.51 -7.78
N GLU A 181 -0.06 -14.96 -6.78
CA GLU A 181 -1.40 -14.39 -6.97
C GLU A 181 -1.40 -13.22 -7.97
N HIS A 182 -0.40 -12.35 -7.90
CA HIS A 182 -0.26 -11.24 -8.85
C HIS A 182 0.09 -11.73 -10.27
N GLU A 183 0.91 -12.77 -10.40
CA GLU A 183 1.23 -13.39 -11.70
C GLU A 183 0.01 -14.05 -12.34
N ASP A 184 -0.85 -14.68 -11.56
CA ASP A 184 -2.10 -15.26 -12.07
C ASP A 184 -3.08 -14.16 -12.49
N LYS A 185 -3.26 -13.10 -11.69
CA LYS A 185 -4.03 -11.91 -12.11
C LYS A 185 -3.47 -11.28 -13.38
N TYR A 186 -2.15 -11.24 -13.53
CA TYR A 186 -1.50 -10.71 -14.72
C TYR A 186 -1.81 -11.55 -15.98
N LYS A 187 -1.87 -12.88 -15.85
CA LYS A 187 -2.34 -13.76 -16.93
C LYS A 187 -3.81 -13.50 -17.27
N ASP A 188 -4.68 -13.36 -16.26
CA ASP A 188 -6.09 -13.07 -16.46
C ASP A 188 -6.30 -11.75 -17.22
N VAL A 189 -5.54 -10.70 -16.89
CA VAL A 189 -5.56 -9.41 -17.60
C VAL A 189 -5.13 -9.59 -19.06
N LYS A 190 -4.09 -10.38 -19.33
CA LYS A 190 -3.66 -10.70 -20.69
C LYS A 190 -4.71 -11.47 -21.48
N ASP A 191 -5.41 -12.40 -20.84
CA ASP A 191 -6.46 -13.16 -21.51
C ASP A 191 -7.70 -12.30 -21.77
N LYS A 192 -8.09 -11.42 -20.84
CA LYS A 192 -9.13 -10.40 -21.08
C LYS A 192 -8.79 -9.50 -22.28
N ARG A 193 -7.53 -9.10 -22.43
CA ARG A 193 -7.06 -8.31 -23.58
C ARG A 193 -7.15 -9.07 -24.91
N ARG A 194 -7.08 -10.41 -24.89
CA ARG A 194 -7.25 -11.25 -26.09
C ARG A 194 -8.71 -11.43 -26.48
N VAL A 195 -9.62 -11.45 -25.49
CA VAL A 195 -11.06 -11.69 -25.68
C VAL A 195 -11.85 -10.37 -25.71
N LEU A 196 -11.26 -9.31 -26.29
CA LEU A 196 -11.95 -8.03 -26.39
C LEU A 196 -13.17 -8.13 -27.30
N PRO A 197 -14.29 -7.46 -26.96
CA PRO A 197 -15.48 -7.42 -27.80
C PRO A 197 -15.13 -6.97 -29.23
N GLU A 198 -15.66 -7.67 -30.23
CA GLU A 198 -15.48 -7.28 -31.62
C GLU A 198 -16.01 -5.86 -31.84
N VAL A 199 -15.23 -5.05 -32.58
CA VAL A 199 -15.68 -3.73 -32.99
C VAL A 199 -16.61 -3.93 -34.20
N PRO A 200 -17.80 -3.31 -34.22
CA PRO A 200 -18.64 -3.33 -35.40
C PRO A 200 -17.85 -2.77 -36.59
N ARG A 201 -18.22 -3.19 -37.81
CA ARG A 201 -17.58 -2.64 -39.01
C ARG A 201 -17.96 -1.17 -39.15
N HIS A 202 -17.03 -0.34 -39.61
CA HIS A 202 -17.33 1.04 -39.96
C HIS A 202 -18.45 1.04 -41.02
N PRO A 203 -19.53 1.83 -40.83
CA PRO A 203 -20.62 1.87 -41.79
C PRO A 203 -20.14 2.42 -43.14
N ASP A 204 -20.65 1.86 -44.23
CA ASP A 204 -20.35 2.30 -45.59
C ASP A 204 -21.30 3.41 -46.03
N THR A 205 -20.79 4.34 -46.83
CA THR A 205 -21.57 5.41 -47.46
C THR A 205 -22.25 4.97 -48.76
N HIS A 206 -22.00 3.75 -49.27
CA HIS A 206 -22.50 3.29 -50.57
C HIS A 206 -24.02 3.45 -50.73
N ASN A 207 -24.84 2.92 -49.81
CA ASN A 207 -26.30 3.02 -49.90
C ASN A 207 -26.78 4.47 -49.84
N LEU A 208 -26.16 5.29 -48.99
CA LEU A 208 -26.44 6.73 -48.89
C LEU A 208 -26.12 7.44 -50.20
N ASN A 209 -24.93 7.19 -50.78
CA ASN A 209 -24.48 7.77 -52.04
C ASN A 209 -25.37 7.33 -53.21
N VAL A 210 -25.82 6.08 -53.24
CA VAL A 210 -26.77 5.57 -54.26
C VAL A 210 -28.11 6.29 -54.14
N ALA A 211 -28.63 6.48 -52.92
CA ALA A 211 -29.86 7.21 -52.70
C ALA A 211 -29.72 8.70 -53.10
N GLU A 212 -28.60 9.34 -52.74
CA GLU A 212 -28.30 10.72 -53.09
C GLU A 212 -28.14 10.90 -54.60
N ALA A 213 -27.46 9.98 -55.28
CA ALA A 213 -27.29 10.01 -56.74
C ALA A 213 -28.63 9.89 -57.47
N LYS A 214 -29.52 8.99 -57.03
CA LYS A 214 -30.88 8.86 -57.58
C LYS A 214 -31.70 10.14 -57.36
N LEU A 215 -31.65 10.70 -56.15
CA LEU A 215 -32.34 11.95 -55.81
C LEU A 215 -31.81 13.13 -56.65
N SER A 216 -30.49 13.25 -56.78
CA SER A 216 -29.83 14.30 -57.56
C SER A 216 -30.14 14.18 -59.04
N SER A 217 -30.07 12.97 -59.60
CA SER A 217 -30.44 12.70 -60.99
C SER A 217 -31.89 13.08 -61.28
N LYS A 218 -32.83 12.77 -60.36
CA LYS A 218 -34.24 13.12 -60.54
C LYS A 218 -34.49 14.63 -60.43
N LYS A 219 -33.81 15.31 -59.50
CA LYS A 219 -33.85 16.79 -59.42
C LYS A 219 -33.35 17.42 -60.70
N GLN A 220 -32.22 16.94 -61.24
CA GLN A 220 -31.64 17.46 -62.47
C GLN A 220 -32.56 17.21 -63.69
N GLU A 221 -33.21 16.05 -63.77
CA GLU A 221 -34.23 15.76 -64.78
C GLU A 221 -35.36 16.80 -64.74
N ILE A 222 -35.94 17.03 -63.55
CA ILE A 222 -37.05 17.95 -63.33
C ILE A 222 -36.62 19.40 -63.59
N ASP A 223 -35.47 19.83 -63.08
CA ASP A 223 -34.95 21.18 -63.27
C ASP A 223 -34.65 21.48 -64.75
N SER A 224 -34.14 20.50 -65.50
CA SER A 224 -33.90 20.61 -66.94
C SER A 224 -35.20 20.66 -67.75
N PHE A 225 -36.17 19.81 -67.39
CA PHE A 225 -37.50 19.78 -68.01
C PHE A 225 -38.24 21.11 -67.82
N LEU A 226 -38.18 21.65 -66.61
CA LEU A 226 -38.91 22.85 -66.18
C LEU A 226 -38.10 24.15 -66.30
N SER A 227 -37.04 24.14 -67.12
CA SER A 227 -36.18 25.30 -67.35
C SER A 227 -36.88 26.38 -68.20
N VAL A 228 -37.75 27.17 -67.57
CA VAL A 228 -38.48 28.31 -68.16
C VAL A 228 -38.33 29.59 -67.32
N GLN A 229 -37.26 29.68 -66.53
CA GLN A 229 -37.03 30.71 -65.51
C GLN A 229 -37.03 32.14 -66.08
N LYS A 230 -36.45 32.36 -67.27
CA LYS A 230 -36.42 33.69 -67.92
C LYS A 230 -37.83 34.15 -68.28
N THR A 231 -38.64 33.25 -68.81
CA THR A 231 -40.01 33.54 -69.25
C THR A 231 -40.93 33.75 -68.05
N LEU A 232 -40.80 32.92 -67.00
CA LEU A 232 -41.48 33.12 -65.72
C LEU A 232 -41.13 34.47 -65.06
N LYS A 233 -39.84 34.85 -65.03
CA LYS A 233 -39.40 36.16 -64.50
C LYS A 233 -40.06 37.32 -65.24
N LYS A 234 -40.09 37.27 -66.58
CA LYS A 234 -40.70 38.31 -67.42
C LYS A 234 -42.23 38.35 -67.26
N TYR A 235 -42.88 37.19 -67.11
CA TYR A 235 -44.31 37.09 -66.82
C TYR A 235 -44.64 37.74 -65.47
N ILE A 236 -43.95 37.35 -64.40
CA ILE A 236 -44.14 37.91 -63.05
C ILE A 236 -43.99 39.44 -63.06
N TYR A 237 -42.97 39.95 -63.77
CA TYR A 237 -42.73 41.37 -63.90
C TYR A 237 -43.86 42.11 -64.65
N LEU A 238 -44.29 41.60 -65.81
CA LEU A 238 -45.31 42.24 -66.64
C LEU A 238 -46.73 42.12 -66.07
N SER A 239 -47.00 41.06 -65.31
CA SER A 239 -48.30 40.82 -64.68
C SER A 239 -48.44 41.43 -63.29
N GLU A 240 -47.34 41.95 -62.72
CA GLU A 240 -47.26 42.45 -61.33
C GLU A 240 -47.72 41.44 -60.27
N ILE A 241 -47.71 40.14 -60.59
CA ILE A 241 -48.15 39.06 -59.70
C ILE A 241 -47.00 38.65 -58.78
N LYS A 242 -47.13 38.91 -57.47
CA LYS A 242 -46.27 38.28 -56.46
C LYS A 242 -46.81 36.90 -56.11
N ASN A 243 -46.15 35.85 -56.61
CA ASN A 243 -46.52 34.48 -56.29
C ASN A 243 -45.30 33.68 -55.82
N ARG A 244 -45.36 33.23 -54.57
CA ARG A 244 -44.30 32.48 -53.89
C ARG A 244 -43.92 31.18 -54.59
N ILE A 245 -44.87 30.50 -55.24
CA ILE A 245 -44.61 29.25 -55.98
C ILE A 245 -43.86 29.56 -57.27
N ALA A 246 -44.27 30.59 -58.00
CA ALA A 246 -43.60 31.01 -59.23
C ALA A 246 -42.17 31.53 -58.96
N GLU A 247 -41.96 32.22 -57.84
CA GLU A 247 -40.64 32.65 -57.36
C GLU A 247 -39.77 31.46 -56.92
N ALA A 248 -40.30 30.52 -56.13
CA ALA A 248 -39.57 29.31 -55.73
C ALA A 248 -39.15 28.47 -56.96
N TYR A 249 -39.99 28.44 -58.00
CA TYR A 249 -39.71 27.72 -59.23
C TYR A 249 -38.59 28.34 -60.06
N ILE A 250 -38.40 29.65 -59.95
CA ILE A 250 -37.27 30.35 -60.56
C ILE A 250 -35.95 29.92 -59.89
N GLU A 251 -35.96 29.70 -58.58
CA GLU A 251 -34.79 29.29 -57.80
C GLU A 251 -34.48 27.79 -57.95
N SER A 252 -35.49 26.93 -57.83
CA SER A 252 -35.37 25.48 -57.98
C SER A 252 -36.70 24.89 -58.42
N PRO A 253 -36.87 24.54 -59.71
CA PRO A 253 -38.10 23.92 -60.21
C PRO A 253 -38.49 22.63 -59.46
N SER A 254 -37.52 21.75 -59.19
CA SER A 254 -37.71 20.53 -58.41
C SER A 254 -38.07 20.80 -56.95
N GLY A 255 -37.47 21.82 -56.33
CA GLY A 255 -37.82 22.26 -54.97
C GLY A 255 -39.24 22.83 -54.90
N ALA A 256 -39.63 23.64 -55.88
CA ALA A 256 -40.96 24.22 -55.97
C ALA A 256 -42.03 23.17 -56.29
N LEU A 257 -41.72 22.15 -57.10
CA LEU A 257 -42.63 21.04 -57.39
C LEU A 257 -42.99 20.23 -56.12
N LEU A 258 -42.07 20.12 -55.16
CA LEU A 258 -42.36 19.50 -53.87
C LEU A 258 -43.32 20.36 -53.02
N MET A 259 -43.24 21.69 -53.15
CA MET A 259 -44.07 22.65 -52.40
C MET A 259 -45.45 22.89 -53.03
N ASP A 260 -45.61 22.65 -54.33
CA ASP A 260 -46.82 22.95 -55.11
C ASP A 260 -47.68 21.70 -55.35
N GLU A 261 -48.49 21.33 -54.35
CA GLU A 261 -49.33 20.12 -54.41
C GLU A 261 -50.38 20.15 -55.53
N ASN A 262 -50.85 21.36 -55.88
CA ASN A 262 -51.91 21.55 -56.87
C ASN A 262 -51.38 21.79 -58.28
N LEU A 263 -50.05 21.77 -58.48
CA LEU A 263 -49.39 22.15 -59.73
C LEU A 263 -49.87 23.51 -60.25
N SER A 264 -50.09 24.46 -59.35
CA SER A 264 -50.50 25.83 -59.66
C SER A 264 -49.53 26.54 -60.61
N ILE A 265 -48.27 26.09 -60.67
CA ILE A 265 -47.28 26.55 -61.64
C ILE A 265 -47.74 26.39 -63.10
N LEU A 266 -48.50 25.33 -63.42
CA LEU A 266 -49.02 25.11 -64.78
C LEU A 266 -49.93 26.24 -65.24
N THR A 267 -50.73 26.80 -64.32
CA THR A 267 -51.59 27.95 -64.60
C THR A 267 -50.75 29.19 -64.93
N HIS A 268 -49.67 29.42 -64.18
CA HIS A 268 -48.75 30.53 -64.46
C HIS A 268 -48.02 30.36 -65.79
N LEU A 269 -47.61 29.14 -66.12
CA LEU A 269 -47.00 28.84 -67.42
C LEU A 269 -47.99 29.00 -68.58
N SER A 270 -49.25 28.60 -68.40
CA SER A 270 -50.33 28.81 -69.37
C SER A 270 -50.59 30.29 -69.62
N ASN A 271 -50.67 31.10 -68.56
CA ASN A 271 -50.85 32.54 -68.68
C ASN A 271 -49.64 33.21 -69.36
N ALA A 272 -48.42 32.76 -69.04
CA ALA A 272 -47.20 33.23 -69.70
C ALA A 272 -47.18 32.88 -71.20
N SER A 273 -47.65 31.69 -71.57
CA SER A 273 -47.78 31.27 -72.98
C SER A 273 -48.81 32.11 -73.74
N ALA A 274 -49.95 32.46 -73.13
CA ALA A 274 -50.94 33.35 -73.74
C ALA A 274 -50.36 34.74 -74.04
N LEU A 275 -49.61 35.35 -73.11
CA LEU A 275 -48.94 36.63 -73.33
C LEU A 275 -47.84 36.55 -74.41
N ALA A 276 -47.16 35.41 -74.53
CA ALA A 276 -46.21 35.19 -75.62
C ALA A 276 -46.92 35.07 -76.97
N GLY A 277 -48.10 34.42 -77.04
CA GLY A 277 -48.95 34.33 -78.23
C GLY A 277 -49.51 35.68 -78.69
N GLU A 278 -49.77 36.60 -77.75
CA GLU A 278 -50.15 38.00 -78.04
C GLU A 278 -48.97 38.89 -78.48
N GLY A 279 -47.75 38.34 -78.54
CA GLY A 279 -46.54 39.09 -78.92
C GLY A 279 -45.98 40.01 -77.82
N LYS A 280 -46.52 39.95 -76.60
CA LYS A 280 -46.08 40.77 -75.45
C LYS A 280 -44.83 40.18 -74.76
N MET A 281 -44.51 38.92 -75.03
CA MET A 281 -43.36 38.19 -74.49
C MET A 281 -42.69 37.32 -75.54
N GLU A 282 -41.43 36.93 -75.32
CA GLU A 282 -40.74 35.97 -76.19
C GLU A 282 -41.34 34.58 -75.99
N SER A 283 -41.63 33.87 -77.08
CA SER A 283 -42.15 32.51 -77.05
C SER A 283 -41.03 31.52 -76.77
N ASP A 284 -41.16 30.77 -75.66
CA ASP A 284 -40.33 29.61 -75.37
C ASP A 284 -41.08 28.34 -75.79
N LYS A 285 -40.52 27.60 -76.76
CA LYS A 285 -41.11 26.36 -77.26
C LYS A 285 -41.32 25.30 -76.18
N LYS A 286 -40.62 25.38 -75.04
CA LYS A 286 -40.82 24.47 -73.92
C LYS A 286 -42.12 24.72 -73.14
N LEU A 287 -42.70 25.93 -73.22
CA LEU A 287 -43.92 26.27 -72.46
C LEU A 287 -45.10 25.37 -72.80
N GLU A 288 -45.43 25.23 -74.09
CA GLU A 288 -46.58 24.42 -74.54
C GLU A 288 -46.42 22.93 -74.18
N VAL A 289 -45.18 22.43 -74.23
CA VAL A 289 -44.84 21.06 -73.84
C VAL A 289 -45.01 20.87 -72.32
N ILE A 290 -44.57 21.83 -71.50
CA ILE A 290 -44.70 21.75 -70.04
C ILE A 290 -46.16 21.88 -69.60
N ILE A 291 -46.94 22.80 -70.21
CA ILE A 291 -48.35 23.03 -69.88
C ILE A 291 -49.18 21.76 -70.09
N SER A 292 -48.86 20.98 -71.12
CA SER A 292 -49.53 19.72 -71.44
C SER A 292 -49.01 18.49 -70.66
N ALA A 293 -47.91 18.64 -69.91
CA ALA A 293 -47.25 17.55 -69.19
C ALA A 293 -47.71 17.37 -67.72
N ALA A 294 -48.90 17.86 -67.36
CA ALA A 294 -49.44 17.76 -66.00
C ALA A 294 -49.39 16.33 -65.40
N PRO A 295 -49.73 15.25 -66.14
CA PRO A 295 -49.61 13.89 -65.61
C PRO A 295 -48.17 13.51 -65.26
N TYR A 296 -47.21 13.85 -66.12
CA TYR A 296 -45.78 13.56 -65.90
C TYR A 296 -45.22 14.31 -64.69
N LEU A 297 -45.64 15.55 -64.46
CA LEU A 297 -45.22 16.33 -63.28
C LEU A 297 -45.77 15.76 -61.98
N ARG A 298 -47.00 15.24 -61.97
CA ARG A 298 -47.55 14.53 -60.79
C ARG A 298 -46.73 13.29 -60.47
N THR A 299 -46.48 12.43 -61.47
CA THR A 299 -45.67 11.22 -61.29
C THR A 299 -44.25 11.57 -60.85
N SER A 300 -43.62 12.56 -61.49
CA SER A 300 -42.26 12.99 -61.13
C SER A 300 -42.17 13.58 -59.72
N ARG A 301 -43.22 14.26 -59.25
CA ARG A 301 -43.33 14.74 -57.87
C ARG A 301 -43.38 13.57 -56.90
N GLU A 302 -44.26 12.59 -57.13
CA GLU A 302 -44.40 11.40 -56.28
C GLU A 302 -43.09 10.61 -56.20
N GLU A 303 -42.42 10.38 -57.35
CA GLU A 303 -41.11 9.75 -57.41
C GLU A 303 -40.05 10.55 -56.63
N LEU A 304 -40.02 11.87 -56.78
CA LEU A 304 -39.09 12.74 -56.07
C LEU A 304 -39.34 12.71 -54.55
N THR A 305 -40.60 12.69 -54.11
CA THR A 305 -40.97 12.55 -52.69
C THR A 305 -40.50 11.21 -52.14
N GLY A 306 -40.75 10.10 -52.85
CA GLY A 306 -40.30 8.77 -52.44
C GLY A 306 -38.77 8.63 -52.36
N LEU A 307 -38.04 9.20 -53.33
CA LEU A 307 -36.58 9.25 -53.29
C LEU A 307 -36.05 10.09 -52.11
N LEU A 308 -36.73 11.18 -51.76
CA LEU A 308 -36.36 12.04 -50.64
C LEU A 308 -36.59 11.35 -49.29
N GLU A 309 -37.67 10.58 -49.15
CA GLU A 309 -37.92 9.74 -47.98
C GLU A 309 -36.90 8.61 -47.86
N SER A 310 -36.62 7.91 -48.98
CA SER A 310 -35.58 6.86 -49.01
C SER A 310 -34.21 7.41 -48.62
N HIS A 311 -33.80 8.56 -49.16
CA HIS A 311 -32.53 9.20 -48.79
C HIS A 311 -32.50 9.60 -47.31
N LYS A 312 -33.59 10.15 -46.76
CA LYS A 312 -33.68 10.44 -45.31
C LYS A 312 -33.53 9.20 -44.45
N LEU A 313 -34.15 8.09 -44.85
CA LEU A 313 -34.07 6.83 -44.13
C LEU A 313 -32.65 6.25 -44.15
N GLU A 314 -32.01 6.19 -45.31
CA GLU A 314 -30.63 5.71 -45.44
C GLU A 314 -29.64 6.62 -44.70
N LYS A 315 -29.85 7.94 -44.74
CA LYS A 315 -29.06 8.90 -43.94
C LYS A 315 -29.20 8.62 -42.45
N LYS A 316 -30.42 8.40 -41.96
CA LYS A 316 -30.67 8.09 -40.55
C LYS A 316 -29.96 6.80 -40.14
N LYS A 317 -30.11 5.71 -40.89
CA LYS A 317 -29.44 4.43 -40.63
C LYS A 317 -27.92 4.58 -40.57
N TYR A 318 -27.33 5.28 -41.55
CA TYR A 318 -25.88 5.51 -41.59
C TYR A 318 -25.36 6.21 -40.32
N PHE A 319 -26.07 7.24 -39.84
CA PHE A 319 -25.65 7.97 -38.63
C PHE A 319 -25.89 7.15 -37.35
N GLU A 320 -26.96 6.36 -37.28
CA GLU A 320 -27.19 5.44 -36.15
C GLU A 320 -26.06 4.39 -36.08
N ASP A 321 -25.73 3.75 -37.20
CA ASP A 321 -24.63 2.78 -37.28
C ASP A 321 -23.26 3.44 -36.96
N LEU A 322 -23.08 4.70 -37.34
CA LEU A 322 -21.85 5.45 -37.07
C LEU A 322 -21.71 5.77 -35.57
N GLU A 323 -22.80 6.17 -34.92
CA GLU A 323 -22.81 6.45 -33.48
C GLU A 323 -22.53 5.16 -32.66
N ASP A 324 -23.12 4.04 -33.07
CA ASP A 324 -22.85 2.71 -32.48
C ASP A 324 -21.38 2.30 -32.68
N PHE A 325 -20.81 2.56 -33.86
CA PHE A 325 -19.40 2.31 -34.14
C PHE A 325 -18.46 3.18 -33.28
N GLU A 326 -18.69 4.49 -33.22
CA GLU A 326 -17.87 5.42 -32.44
C GLU A 326 -17.94 5.12 -30.94
N SER A 327 -19.13 4.84 -30.42
CA SER A 327 -19.32 4.48 -29.02
C SER A 327 -18.62 3.15 -28.67
N SER A 328 -18.68 2.15 -29.57
CA SER A 328 -17.97 0.88 -29.41
C SER A 328 -16.46 1.05 -29.43
N ILE A 329 -15.91 1.86 -30.35
CA ILE A 329 -14.48 2.20 -30.35
C ILE A 329 -14.09 2.87 -29.05
N LYS A 330 -14.83 3.89 -28.61
CA LYS A 330 -14.52 4.63 -27.38
C LYS A 330 -14.54 3.73 -26.14
N SER A 331 -15.53 2.84 -26.04
CA SER A 331 -15.61 1.86 -24.97
C SER A 331 -14.42 0.91 -24.99
N ARG A 332 -14.07 0.37 -26.17
CA ARG A 332 -12.91 -0.51 -26.34
C ARG A 332 -11.59 0.18 -26.02
N THR A 333 -11.40 1.44 -26.42
CA THR A 333 -10.18 2.20 -26.10
C THR A 333 -10.04 2.46 -24.61
N ASN A 334 -11.14 2.76 -23.92
CA ASN A 334 -11.11 2.93 -22.47
C ASN A 334 -10.75 1.63 -21.76
N LEU A 335 -11.38 0.52 -22.16
CA LEU A 335 -11.09 -0.79 -21.59
C LEU A 335 -9.63 -1.22 -21.85
N LEU A 336 -9.10 -0.94 -23.04
CA LEU A 336 -7.68 -1.18 -23.35
C LEU A 336 -6.75 -0.34 -22.47
N ALA A 337 -7.07 0.93 -22.25
CA ALA A 337 -6.27 1.80 -21.39
C ALA A 337 -6.28 1.32 -19.93
N ASP A 338 -7.44 0.91 -19.42
CA ASP A 338 -7.59 0.36 -18.07
C ASP A 338 -6.79 -0.93 -17.89
N LEU A 339 -6.89 -1.85 -18.86
CA LEU A 339 -6.12 -3.11 -18.86
C LEU A 339 -4.61 -2.85 -18.94
N GLU A 340 -4.15 -1.88 -19.75
CA GLU A 340 -2.73 -1.52 -19.84
C GLU A 340 -2.21 -0.87 -18.55
N ALA A 341 -3.04 -0.07 -17.87
CA ALA A 341 -2.71 0.50 -16.58
C ALA A 341 -2.60 -0.60 -15.50
N GLU A 342 -3.56 -1.52 -15.48
CA GLU A 342 -3.56 -2.69 -14.58
C GLU A 342 -2.33 -3.58 -14.83
N GLU A 343 -2.01 -3.88 -16.09
CA GLU A 343 -0.85 -4.67 -16.49
C GLU A 343 0.47 -4.05 -15.96
N LYS A 344 0.66 -2.74 -16.19
CA LYS A 344 1.85 -2.01 -15.72
C LYS A 344 1.95 -1.96 -14.20
N ASN A 345 0.84 -1.83 -13.50
CA ASN A 345 0.82 -1.81 -12.03
C ASN A 345 1.17 -3.18 -11.47
N LEU A 346 0.58 -4.26 -12.01
CA LEU A 346 0.90 -5.63 -11.62
C LEU A 346 2.37 -5.96 -11.89
N GLU A 347 2.90 -5.61 -13.05
CA GLU A 347 4.32 -5.84 -13.39
C GLU A 347 5.27 -5.14 -12.40
N LYS A 348 4.98 -3.90 -12.02
CA LYS A 348 5.75 -3.16 -11.01
C LYS A 348 5.67 -3.82 -9.64
N THR A 349 4.47 -4.21 -9.21
CA THR A 349 4.26 -4.88 -7.92
C THR A 349 5.01 -6.20 -7.86
N ILE A 350 4.85 -7.06 -8.87
CA ILE A 350 5.56 -8.36 -8.97
C ILE A 350 7.08 -8.16 -8.91
N LYS A 351 7.61 -7.18 -9.65
CA LYS A 351 9.05 -6.90 -9.64
C LYS A 351 9.51 -6.45 -8.25
N SER A 352 8.79 -5.52 -7.62
CA SER A 352 9.12 -5.02 -6.28
C SER A 352 9.07 -6.13 -5.23
N GLU A 353 8.03 -6.96 -5.25
CA GLU A 353 7.86 -8.08 -4.31
C GLU A 353 8.95 -9.16 -4.51
N LYS A 354 9.34 -9.46 -5.77
CA LYS A 354 10.47 -10.36 -6.06
C LYS A 354 11.79 -9.82 -5.51
N GLU A 355 12.06 -8.53 -5.71
CA GLU A 355 13.26 -7.89 -5.16
C GLU A 355 13.25 -7.90 -3.62
N GLU A 356 12.09 -7.70 -2.98
CA GLU A 356 11.94 -7.77 -1.53
C GLU A 356 12.16 -9.20 -1.01
N ALA A 357 11.57 -10.21 -1.64
CA ALA A 357 11.78 -11.62 -1.30
C ALA A 357 13.25 -12.03 -1.45
N GLU A 358 13.96 -11.52 -2.47
CA GLU A 358 15.38 -11.75 -2.67
C GLU A 358 16.22 -11.09 -1.55
N ARG A 359 15.90 -9.85 -1.17
CA ARG A 359 16.57 -9.15 -0.06
C ARG A 359 16.40 -9.91 1.26
N ILE A 360 15.16 -10.30 1.58
CA ILE A 360 14.87 -11.11 2.77
C ILE A 360 15.61 -12.45 2.71
N GLY A 361 15.67 -13.09 1.54
CA GLY A 361 16.44 -14.31 1.33
C GLY A 361 17.93 -14.14 1.66
N LYS A 362 18.55 -13.05 1.22
CA LYS A 362 19.95 -12.72 1.55
C LYS A 362 20.15 -12.44 3.03
N GLU A 363 19.20 -11.76 3.67
CA GLU A 363 19.22 -11.51 5.13
C GLU A 363 19.13 -12.81 5.92
N ILE A 364 18.23 -13.72 5.55
CA ILE A 364 18.11 -15.05 6.18
C ILE A 364 19.42 -15.83 6.06
N VAL A 365 20.06 -15.83 4.89
CA VAL A 365 21.36 -16.51 4.70
C VAL A 365 22.43 -15.91 5.62
N SER A 366 22.50 -14.57 5.71
CA SER A 366 23.44 -13.89 6.60
C SER A 366 23.20 -14.26 8.07
N LEU A 367 21.95 -14.17 8.54
CA LEU A 367 21.58 -14.53 9.91
C LEU A 367 21.84 -16.02 10.20
N ASN A 368 21.60 -16.90 9.24
CA ASN A 368 21.90 -18.32 9.38
C ASN A 368 23.41 -18.56 9.58
N THR A 369 24.26 -17.88 8.80
CA THR A 369 25.71 -17.99 8.98
C THR A 369 26.17 -17.44 10.34
N GLU A 370 25.59 -16.33 10.80
CA GLU A 370 25.88 -15.80 12.14
C GLU A 370 25.42 -16.76 13.24
N MET A 371 24.23 -17.35 13.09
CA MET A 371 23.68 -18.33 14.03
C MET A 371 24.52 -19.59 14.11
N LEU A 372 24.97 -20.14 12.97
CA LEU A 372 25.85 -21.32 12.91
C LEU A 372 27.17 -21.08 13.66
N LEU A 373 27.81 -19.93 13.43
CA LEU A 373 29.04 -19.55 14.12
C LEU A 373 28.82 -19.39 15.63
N LEU A 374 27.71 -18.74 16.01
CA LEU A 374 27.37 -18.48 17.40
C LEU A 374 27.01 -19.78 18.15
N ALA A 375 26.22 -20.66 17.53
CA ALA A 375 25.86 -21.96 18.08
C ALA A 375 27.09 -22.87 18.23
N SER A 376 27.98 -22.90 17.22
CA SER A 376 29.23 -23.66 17.30
C SER A 376 30.13 -23.16 18.43
N LYS A 377 30.21 -21.83 18.63
CA LYS A 377 30.93 -21.21 19.74
C LYS A 377 30.34 -21.58 21.10
N ILE A 378 29.01 -21.55 21.24
CA ILE A 378 28.32 -21.87 22.50
C ILE A 378 28.49 -23.35 22.87
N LEU A 379 28.32 -24.25 21.90
CA LEU A 379 28.32 -25.69 22.13
C LEU A 379 29.72 -26.31 22.10
N ASN A 380 30.73 -25.55 21.66
CA ASN A 380 32.10 -26.03 21.41
C ASN A 380 32.09 -27.31 20.54
N ALA A 381 31.32 -27.25 19.46
CA ALA A 381 30.94 -28.36 18.61
C ALA A 381 30.66 -27.85 17.19
N ASP A 382 30.77 -28.71 16.18
CA ASP A 382 30.43 -28.35 14.81
C ASP A 382 28.89 -28.36 14.65
N VAL A 383 28.32 -27.26 14.15
CA VAL A 383 26.88 -27.17 13.82
C VAL A 383 26.73 -27.10 12.30
N ILE A 384 25.87 -27.94 11.74
CA ILE A 384 25.65 -28.09 10.28
C ILE A 384 24.22 -27.72 9.91
#